data_AF-A0A2V7V949-F1
#
_entry.id   AF-A0A2V7V949-F1
#
_cell.length_a   1.000
_cell.length_b   1.000
_cell.length_c   1.000
_cell.angle_alpha   90.00
_cell.angle_beta   90.00
_cell.angle_gamma   90.00
#
_symmetry.space_group_name_H-M   'P 1'
#
loop_
_entity.id
_entity.type
_entity.pdbx_description
1 polymer ?
#
loop_
_entity_poly.entity_id
_entity_poly.type
_entity_poly.pdbx_seq_one_letter_code
_entity_poly.pdbx_strand_id
1 'polypeptide(L)'
;MGRPALDLRSLRGLILAGLAMGAALAAVMTAWELAKRLPVSRPGAPVRPPAAAEAAPPEDLRSRGLEFPVAGIPRMVTNSFDEPRRGARLHHAVDIMAPRGSPVRAVDEGTIVKLTSGGAGGTSVYEYDAGERYCYYYAHLQGYAAGLREGEKVSRGEVIGYVGTSGNAPANAPHL
;
A
#
# COMPACT_ATOMS: atom_id res chain seq x y z
N MET A 1 8.89 36.20 -79.84
CA MET A 1 10.16 35.92 -79.14
C MET A 1 9.90 35.92 -77.64
N GLY A 2 10.00 34.75 -77.01
CA GLY A 2 9.79 34.49 -75.59
C GLY A 2 9.70 32.97 -75.48
N ARG A 3 10.59 32.25 -74.80
CA ARG A 3 11.28 32.49 -73.53
C ARG A 3 12.68 31.86 -73.58
N PRO A 4 13.65 32.30 -72.74
CA PRO A 4 14.55 31.35 -72.13
C PRO A 4 14.16 31.11 -70.67
N ALA A 5 14.16 29.83 -70.33
CA ALA A 5 13.83 29.26 -69.04
C ALA A 5 15.10 28.99 -68.22
N LEU A 6 14.85 28.86 -66.91
CA LEU A 6 15.66 28.20 -65.86
C LEU A 6 16.95 28.90 -65.40
N ASP A 7 16.80 29.72 -64.35
CA ASP A 7 17.89 30.09 -63.44
C ASP A 7 18.13 28.95 -62.43
N LEU A 8 19.20 28.19 -62.68
CA LEU A 8 19.81 27.27 -61.71
C LEU A 8 20.50 28.05 -60.59
N ARG A 9 19.73 28.60 -59.64
CA ARG A 9 20.22 28.85 -58.27
C ARG A 9 20.45 27.52 -57.57
N SER A 10 21.54 26.89 -58.02
CA SER A 10 22.33 25.81 -57.46
C SER A 10 21.57 24.55 -57.03
N LEU A 11 21.39 23.63 -57.99
CA LEU A 11 21.15 22.20 -57.75
C LEU A 11 22.21 21.59 -56.80
N ARG A 12 23.37 22.23 -56.65
CA ARG A 12 24.42 21.88 -55.66
C ARG A 12 24.05 22.18 -54.20
N GLY A 13 23.26 23.21 -53.92
CA GLY A 13 22.86 23.57 -52.55
C GLY A 13 21.81 22.63 -51.96
N LEU A 14 20.88 22.15 -52.80
CA LEU A 14 19.84 21.19 -52.40
C LEU A 14 20.38 19.77 -52.17
N ILE A 15 21.41 19.35 -52.92
CA ILE A 15 22.04 18.04 -52.74
C ILE A 15 22.87 17.99 -51.44
N LEU A 16 23.57 19.08 -51.07
CA LEU A 16 24.35 19.14 -49.83
C LEU A 16 23.47 19.23 -48.56
N ALA A 17 22.33 19.94 -48.62
CA ALA A 17 21.36 19.97 -47.53
C ALA A 17 20.64 18.61 -47.32
N GLY A 18 20.33 17.90 -48.41
CA GLY A 18 19.74 16.55 -48.35
C GLY A 18 20.69 15.49 -47.77
N LEU A 19 21.99 15.56 -48.07
CA LEU A 19 23.02 14.65 -47.54
C LEU A 19 23.29 14.88 -46.05
N ALA A 20 23.32 16.14 -45.58
CA ALA A 20 23.48 16.45 -44.17
C ALA A 20 22.28 15.99 -43.32
N MET A 21 21.06 16.15 -43.84
CA MET A 21 19.84 15.67 -43.17
C MET A 21 19.78 14.13 -43.12
N GLY A 22 20.19 13.46 -44.20
CA GLY A 22 20.26 12.00 -44.27
C GLY A 22 21.28 11.39 -43.30
N ALA A 23 22.46 12.01 -43.16
CA ALA A 23 23.48 11.58 -42.20
C ALA A 23 23.04 11.79 -40.74
N ALA A 24 22.38 12.92 -40.44
CA ALA A 24 21.83 13.17 -39.11
C ALA A 24 20.72 12.16 -38.74
N LEU A 25 19.83 11.84 -39.68
CA LEU A 25 18.77 10.85 -39.46
C LEU A 25 19.36 9.44 -39.27
N ALA A 26 20.37 9.07 -40.06
CA ALA A 26 21.07 7.79 -39.91
C ALA A 26 21.78 7.67 -38.55
N ALA A 27 22.40 8.76 -38.07
CA ALA A 27 23.04 8.81 -36.75
C ALA A 27 22.03 8.69 -35.59
N VAL A 28 20.88 9.36 -35.70
CA VAL A 28 19.79 9.24 -34.71
C VAL A 28 19.22 7.82 -34.69
N MET A 29 19.02 7.21 -35.86
CA MET A 29 18.52 5.83 -35.95
C MET A 29 19.52 4.80 -35.43
N THR A 30 20.82 4.97 -35.68
CA THR A 30 21.85 4.10 -35.10
C THR A 30 21.99 4.29 -33.60
N ALA A 31 21.91 5.52 -33.09
CA ALA A 31 21.88 5.79 -31.66
C ALA A 31 20.64 5.16 -30.99
N TRP A 32 19.48 5.20 -31.65
CA TRP A 32 18.24 4.56 -31.18
C TRP A 32 18.36 3.03 -31.16
N GLU A 33 18.90 2.41 -32.21
CA GLU A 33 19.14 0.96 -32.24
C GLU A 33 20.18 0.50 -31.20
N LEU A 34 21.20 1.33 -30.93
CA LEU A 34 22.18 1.05 -29.90
C LEU A 34 21.58 1.18 -28.49
N ALA A 35 20.74 2.20 -28.26
CA ALA A 35 20.05 2.40 -26.98
C ALA A 35 19.12 1.23 -26.62
N LYS A 36 18.43 0.64 -27.61
CA LYS A 36 17.60 -0.56 -27.41
C LYS A 36 18.41 -1.83 -27.07
N ARG A 37 19.71 -1.84 -27.34
CA ARG A 37 20.62 -2.95 -27.02
C ARG A 37 21.35 -2.77 -25.69
N LEU A 38 21.21 -1.60 -25.05
CA LEU A 38 21.73 -1.41 -23.71
C LEU A 38 20.97 -2.35 -22.77
N PRO A 39 21.67 -3.11 -21.91
CA PRO A 39 21.02 -3.93 -20.91
C PRO A 39 20.26 -3.00 -19.98
N VAL A 40 18.93 -3.02 -20.07
CA VAL A 40 18.09 -2.41 -19.05
C VAL A 40 18.40 -3.17 -17.77
N SER A 41 19.13 -2.53 -16.85
CA SER A 41 19.29 -3.04 -15.50
C SER A 41 17.89 -3.27 -14.96
N ARG A 42 17.50 -4.54 -14.89
CA ARG A 42 16.30 -4.92 -14.17
C ARG A 42 16.44 -4.31 -12.78
N PRO A 43 15.44 -3.58 -12.25
CA PRO A 43 15.44 -3.30 -10.84
C PRO A 43 15.65 -4.66 -10.16
N GLY A 44 16.71 -4.76 -9.36
CA GLY A 44 16.95 -5.96 -8.58
C GLY A 44 15.64 -6.30 -7.87
N ALA A 45 15.29 -7.58 -7.82
CA ALA A 45 14.22 -8.02 -6.93
C ALA A 45 14.44 -7.31 -5.58
N PRO A 46 13.40 -6.73 -4.95
CA PRO A 46 13.58 -6.04 -3.68
C PRO A 46 14.36 -6.99 -2.79
N VAL A 47 15.60 -6.59 -2.45
CA VAL A 47 16.42 -7.35 -1.54
C VAL A 47 15.59 -7.38 -0.28
N ARG A 48 15.02 -8.55 0.04
CA ARG A 48 14.38 -8.77 1.33
C ARG A 48 15.43 -8.29 2.32
N PRO A 49 15.17 -7.26 3.15
CA PRO A 49 16.00 -7.07 4.32
C PRO A 49 16.11 -8.46 4.96
N PRO A 50 17.30 -8.91 5.43
CA PRO A 50 17.37 -10.15 6.19
C PRO A 50 16.20 -10.09 7.16
N ALA A 51 15.29 -11.08 7.07
CA ALA A 51 14.06 -11.10 7.86
C ALA A 51 14.48 -10.65 9.24
N ALA A 52 14.07 -9.45 9.65
CA ALA A 52 14.58 -8.85 10.87
C ALA A 52 14.36 -9.94 11.90
N ALA A 53 15.47 -10.52 12.38
CA ALA A 53 15.40 -11.67 13.27
C ALA A 53 14.43 -11.26 14.35
N GLU A 54 13.28 -11.93 14.39
CA GLU A 54 12.03 -11.42 14.96
C GLU A 54 12.32 -11.04 16.41
N ALA A 55 12.59 -9.76 16.62
CA ALA A 55 12.90 -9.28 17.96
C ALA A 55 11.63 -9.54 18.74
N ALA A 56 11.76 -10.36 19.79
CA ALA A 56 10.74 -10.53 20.79
C ALA A 56 10.02 -9.19 21.02
N PRO A 57 8.67 -9.13 20.96
CA PRO A 57 7.97 -7.89 21.27
C PRO A 57 8.50 -7.33 22.59
N PRO A 58 8.62 -5.99 22.72
CA PRO A 58 9.11 -5.37 23.93
C PRO A 58 8.47 -5.97 25.18
N GLU A 59 9.26 -6.17 26.24
CA GLU A 59 8.81 -6.84 27.45
C GLU A 59 7.60 -6.13 28.10
N ASP A 60 7.56 -4.80 28.00
CA ASP A 60 6.43 -4.00 28.47
C ASP A 60 5.16 -4.24 27.65
N LEU A 61 5.25 -4.61 26.37
CA LEU A 61 4.08 -5.03 25.58
C LEU A 61 3.66 -6.47 25.92
N ARG A 62 4.62 -7.38 26.12
CA ARG A 62 4.36 -8.78 26.47
C ARG A 62 3.73 -8.96 27.84
N SER A 63 4.10 -8.12 28.80
CA SER A 63 3.60 -8.15 30.17
C SER A 63 2.27 -7.41 30.34
N ARG A 64 1.80 -6.68 29.32
CA ARG A 64 0.48 -6.04 29.34
C ARG A 64 -0.63 -7.08 29.26
N GLY A 65 -1.65 -6.90 30.10
CA GLY A 65 -2.89 -7.67 30.02
C GLY A 65 -3.80 -7.14 28.92
N LEU A 66 -3.37 -7.22 27.66
CA LEU A 66 -4.19 -6.77 26.52
C LEU A 66 -5.49 -7.58 26.45
N GLU A 67 -6.59 -6.87 26.18
CA GLU A 67 -7.89 -7.46 25.95
C GLU A 67 -7.91 -8.14 24.58
N PHE A 68 -8.66 -9.24 24.47
CA PHE A 68 -8.88 -9.86 23.17
C PHE A 68 -9.88 -9.01 22.37
N PRO A 69 -9.52 -8.54 21.15
CA PRO A 69 -10.22 -7.43 20.50
C PRO A 69 -11.59 -7.79 19.94
N VAL A 70 -11.97 -9.07 19.89
CA VAL A 70 -13.28 -9.50 19.39
C VAL A 70 -14.08 -10.23 20.46
N ALA A 71 -15.28 -9.74 20.75
CA ALA A 71 -16.16 -10.33 21.73
C ALA A 71 -16.79 -11.65 21.26
N GLY A 72 -16.96 -12.60 22.19
CA GLY A 72 -17.82 -13.76 21.97
C GLY A 72 -17.25 -14.87 21.08
N ILE A 73 -15.95 -14.83 20.76
CA ILE A 73 -15.25 -15.87 19.99
C ILE A 73 -14.10 -16.50 20.80
N PRO A 74 -13.64 -17.72 20.44
CA PRO A 74 -12.44 -18.30 21.03
C PRO A 74 -11.22 -17.41 20.81
N ARG A 75 -10.36 -17.31 21.84
CA ARG A 75 -9.10 -16.53 21.78
C ARG A 75 -7.99 -17.20 20.95
N MET A 76 -8.30 -18.30 20.28
CA MET A 76 -7.36 -19.06 19.47
C MET A 76 -7.43 -18.52 18.04
N VAL A 77 -6.42 -17.76 17.67
CA VAL A 77 -6.30 -17.13 16.35
C VAL A 77 -5.13 -17.76 15.59
N THR A 78 -5.29 -17.90 14.28
CA THR A 78 -4.18 -18.30 13.40
C THR A 78 -3.27 -17.11 13.21
N ASN A 79 -1.96 -17.30 13.38
CA ASN A 79 -1.01 -16.24 13.03
C ASN A 79 -0.94 -16.10 11.50
N SER A 80 -1.66 -15.13 10.97
CA SER A 80 -1.65 -14.80 9.54
C SER A 80 -0.63 -13.70 9.18
N PHE A 81 0.25 -13.32 10.11
CA PHE A 81 1.29 -12.34 9.85
C PHE A 81 2.25 -12.89 8.77
N ASP A 82 2.64 -12.02 7.84
CA ASP A 82 3.41 -12.33 6.63
C ASP A 82 2.74 -13.29 5.62
N GLU A 83 1.46 -13.62 5.77
CA GLU A 83 0.75 -14.40 4.76
C GLU A 83 0.71 -13.66 3.40
N PRO A 84 0.92 -14.37 2.28
CA PRO A 84 0.83 -13.76 0.95
C PRO A 84 -0.57 -13.22 0.64
N ARG A 85 -0.62 -12.00 0.12
CA ARG A 85 -1.82 -11.33 -0.40
C ARG A 85 -1.69 -11.11 -1.91
N ARG A 86 -2.81 -10.85 -2.58
CA ARG A 86 -2.84 -10.59 -4.04
C ARG A 86 -1.83 -9.49 -4.42
N GLY A 87 -1.12 -9.71 -5.52
CA GLY A 87 -0.15 -8.74 -6.04
C GLY A 87 1.21 -8.75 -5.33
N ALA A 88 1.64 -9.90 -4.80
CA ALA A 88 2.92 -10.07 -4.07
C ALA A 88 3.03 -9.21 -2.79
N ARG A 89 1.91 -8.74 -2.25
CA ARG A 89 1.85 -8.02 -0.99
C ARG A 89 1.92 -9.03 0.16
N LEU A 90 2.58 -8.68 1.26
CA LEU A 90 2.54 -9.44 2.51
C LEU A 90 1.47 -8.90 3.44
N HIS A 91 0.95 -9.76 4.30
CA HIS A 91 0.08 -9.36 5.38
C HIS A 91 0.91 -8.86 6.57
N HIS A 92 0.63 -7.66 7.08
CA HIS A 92 1.34 -7.08 8.23
C HIS A 92 0.42 -6.94 9.45
N ALA A 93 -0.52 -7.87 9.59
CA ALA A 93 -1.45 -7.94 10.71
C ALA A 93 -1.90 -9.40 10.93
N VAL A 94 -2.84 -9.60 11.85
CA VAL A 94 -3.48 -10.89 12.13
C VAL A 94 -4.97 -10.75 11.83
N ASP A 95 -5.51 -11.61 10.97
CA ASP A 95 -6.94 -11.63 10.67
C ASP A 95 -7.66 -12.45 11.76
N ILE A 96 -8.59 -11.82 12.47
CA ILE A 96 -9.38 -12.50 13.49
C ILE A 96 -10.77 -12.80 12.92
N MET A 97 -10.97 -14.04 12.48
CA MET A 97 -12.24 -14.49 11.90
C MET A 97 -13.38 -14.43 12.92
N ALA A 98 -14.45 -13.74 12.56
CA ALA A 98 -15.60 -13.56 13.43
C ALA A 98 -16.88 -13.25 12.63
N PRO A 99 -18.08 -13.57 13.16
CA PRO A 99 -19.32 -13.17 12.53
C PRO A 99 -19.36 -11.65 12.29
N ARG A 100 -19.86 -11.24 11.11
CA ARG A 100 -20.16 -9.83 10.83
C ARG A 100 -21.06 -9.27 11.94
N GLY A 101 -20.72 -8.08 12.45
CA GLY A 101 -21.42 -7.44 13.56
C GLY A 101 -20.91 -7.83 14.94
N SER A 102 -19.92 -8.72 15.06
CA SER A 102 -19.32 -9.05 16.36
C SER A 102 -18.69 -7.79 16.97
N PRO A 103 -18.87 -7.52 18.28
CA PRO A 103 -18.29 -6.35 18.93
C PRO A 103 -16.76 -6.38 18.90
N VAL A 104 -16.17 -5.28 18.42
CA VAL A 104 -14.74 -5.02 18.46
C VAL A 104 -14.45 -4.13 19.66
N ARG A 105 -13.47 -4.52 20.48
CA ARG A 105 -13.10 -3.86 21.73
C ARG A 105 -11.71 -3.27 21.68
N ALA A 106 -11.52 -2.14 22.37
CA ALA A 106 -10.21 -1.59 22.65
C ALA A 106 -9.36 -2.62 23.42
N VAL A 107 -8.16 -2.90 22.92
CA VAL A 107 -7.25 -3.89 23.53
C VAL A 107 -6.57 -3.35 24.77
N ASP A 108 -6.47 -2.04 24.92
CA ASP A 108 -5.86 -1.38 26.08
C ASP A 108 -6.66 -0.15 26.50
N GLU A 109 -6.24 0.52 27.57
CA GLU A 109 -6.64 1.90 27.81
C GLU A 109 -5.87 2.84 26.88
N GLY A 110 -6.56 3.81 26.29
CA GLY A 110 -5.96 4.61 25.24
C GLY A 110 -6.80 5.74 24.71
N THR A 111 -6.37 6.28 23.58
CA THR A 111 -7.05 7.36 22.86
C THR A 111 -7.25 6.96 21.41
N ILE A 112 -8.46 7.18 20.88
CA ILE A 112 -8.75 7.03 19.46
C ILE A 112 -8.14 8.20 18.70
N VAL A 113 -7.03 7.99 18.01
CA VAL A 113 -6.31 9.08 17.32
C VAL A 113 -6.77 9.26 15.89
N LYS A 114 -7.30 8.21 15.26
CA LYS A 114 -7.73 8.26 13.87
C LYS A 114 -8.89 7.32 13.58
N LEU A 115 -9.88 7.84 12.86
CA LEU A 115 -10.94 7.08 12.22
C LEU A 115 -10.79 7.26 10.70
N THR A 116 -10.79 6.15 9.96
CA THR A 116 -10.63 6.20 8.49
C THR A 116 -11.76 5.45 7.80
N SER A 117 -12.18 5.93 6.63
CA SER A 117 -13.09 5.19 5.75
C SER A 117 -12.52 5.19 4.33
N GLY A 118 -12.03 4.02 3.90
CA GLY A 118 -11.53 3.80 2.55
C GLY A 118 -10.17 3.12 2.48
N GLY A 119 -9.64 3.02 1.26
CA GLY A 119 -8.39 2.30 1.02
C GLY A 119 -8.49 0.80 1.32
N ALA A 120 -7.33 0.16 1.52
CA ALA A 120 -7.25 -1.27 1.78
C ALA A 120 -7.90 -1.66 3.12
N GLY A 121 -7.73 -0.84 4.16
CA GLY A 121 -8.29 -1.08 5.51
C GLY A 121 -9.80 -0.87 5.59
N GLY A 122 -10.38 -0.05 4.72
CA GLY A 122 -11.80 0.27 4.79
C GLY A 122 -12.12 1.16 5.98
N THR A 123 -13.18 0.84 6.70
CA THR A 123 -13.53 1.49 7.96
C THR A 123 -12.58 1.00 9.04
N SER A 124 -11.76 1.89 9.59
CA SER A 124 -10.68 1.49 10.52
C SER A 124 -10.55 2.44 11.71
N VAL A 125 -10.04 1.90 12.82
CA VAL A 125 -9.74 2.64 14.06
C VAL A 125 -8.25 2.53 14.35
N TYR A 126 -7.64 3.64 14.76
CA TYR A 126 -6.30 3.69 15.33
C TYR A 126 -6.42 4.14 16.78
N GLU A 127 -6.06 3.27 17.70
CA GLU A 127 -6.00 3.52 19.12
C GLU A 127 -4.53 3.59 19.53
N TYR A 128 -4.13 4.67 20.21
CA TYR A 128 -2.83 4.72 20.86
C TYR A 128 -2.98 4.44 22.35
N ASP A 129 -2.03 3.68 22.91
CA ASP A 129 -1.95 3.51 24.35
C ASP A 129 -1.73 4.85 25.07
N ALA A 130 -2.01 4.91 26.37
CA ALA A 130 -1.92 6.15 27.15
C ALA A 130 -0.54 6.84 27.10
N GLY A 131 0.54 6.08 26.84
CA GLY A 131 1.90 6.60 26.70
C GLY A 131 2.30 6.97 25.26
N GLU A 132 1.39 6.85 24.30
CA GLU A 132 1.60 7.10 22.86
C GLU A 132 2.75 6.27 22.23
N ARG A 133 3.04 5.09 22.79
CA ARG A 133 4.12 4.19 22.34
C ARG A 133 3.65 3.13 21.37
N TYR A 134 2.43 2.63 21.56
CA TYR A 134 1.86 1.55 20.76
C TYR A 134 0.59 2.01 20.09
N CYS A 135 0.48 1.71 18.79
CA CYS A 135 -0.75 1.89 18.03
C CYS A 135 -1.39 0.51 17.80
N TYR A 136 -2.64 0.38 18.21
CA TYR A 136 -3.50 -0.75 17.91
C TYR A 136 -4.40 -0.37 16.73
N TYR A 137 -4.34 -1.18 15.68
CA TYR A 137 -5.02 -0.93 14.42
C TYR A 137 -6.12 -1.97 14.18
N TYR A 138 -7.34 -1.48 13.94
CA TYR A 138 -8.54 -2.27 13.75
C TYR A 138 -9.09 -1.98 12.36
N ALA A 139 -9.13 -2.97 11.47
CA ALA A 139 -9.52 -2.77 10.08
C ALA A 139 -10.86 -3.43 9.76
N HIS A 140 -11.32 -3.23 8.52
CA HIS A 140 -12.41 -3.97 7.90
C HIS A 140 -13.77 -3.87 8.60
N LEU A 141 -13.94 -2.90 9.51
CA LEU A 141 -15.13 -2.74 10.32
C LEU A 141 -16.36 -2.48 9.44
N GLN A 142 -17.53 -2.92 9.91
CA GLN A 142 -18.80 -2.52 9.26
C GLN A 142 -19.26 -1.13 9.71
N GLY A 143 -18.76 -0.67 10.85
CA GLY A 143 -19.09 0.62 11.46
C GLY A 143 -18.47 0.77 12.84
N TYR A 144 -18.41 2.01 13.30
CA TYR A 144 -17.92 2.37 14.64
C TYR A 144 -19.01 2.17 15.70
N ALA A 145 -18.60 2.08 16.96
CA ALA A 145 -19.50 2.22 18.08
C ALA A 145 -20.16 3.61 18.09
N ALA A 146 -21.38 3.69 18.62
CA ALA A 146 -22.11 4.94 18.66
C ALA A 146 -21.37 5.99 19.51
N GLY A 147 -21.18 7.19 18.97
CA GLY A 147 -20.52 8.29 19.67
C GLY A 147 -18.99 8.26 19.65
N LEU A 148 -18.37 7.20 19.09
CA LEU A 148 -16.92 7.14 18.93
C LEU A 148 -16.43 8.27 18.02
N ARG A 149 -15.36 8.94 18.43
CA ARG A 149 -14.77 10.09 17.72
C ARG A 149 -13.27 10.14 17.94
N GLU A 150 -12.56 10.78 17.03
CA GLU A 150 -11.12 11.08 17.22
C GLU A 150 -10.94 11.97 18.47
N GLY A 151 -9.89 11.70 19.25
CA GLY A 151 -9.62 12.30 20.55
C GLY A 151 -10.35 11.63 21.74
N GLU A 152 -11.25 10.66 21.49
CA GLU A 152 -11.96 9.99 22.57
C GLU A 152 -11.03 9.05 23.36
N LYS A 153 -11.10 9.13 24.68
CA LYS A 153 -10.45 8.17 25.57
C LYS A 153 -11.31 6.92 25.69
N VAL A 154 -10.68 5.76 25.57
CA VAL A 154 -11.35 4.46 25.69
C VAL A 154 -10.72 3.64 26.80
N SER A 155 -11.56 2.87 27.49
CA SER A 155 -11.11 1.88 28.46
C SER A 155 -10.83 0.55 27.78
N ARG A 156 -9.88 -0.22 28.32
CA ARG A 156 -9.67 -1.61 27.88
C ARG A 156 -10.99 -2.39 27.93
N GLY A 157 -11.37 -3.01 26.82
CA GLY A 157 -12.60 -3.78 26.68
C GLY A 157 -13.83 -2.96 26.27
N GLU A 158 -13.70 -1.65 26.12
CA GLU A 158 -14.77 -0.79 25.58
C GLU A 158 -15.03 -1.11 24.12
N VAL A 159 -16.30 -1.17 23.71
CA VAL A 159 -16.68 -1.46 22.32
C VAL A 159 -16.42 -0.22 21.47
N ILE A 160 -15.59 -0.37 20.44
CA ILE A 160 -15.19 0.70 19.51
C ILE A 160 -15.74 0.50 18.10
N GLY A 161 -16.27 -0.69 17.80
CA GLY A 161 -16.83 -0.95 16.48
C GLY A 161 -17.35 -2.35 16.36
N TYR A 162 -17.55 -2.75 15.11
CA TYR A 162 -18.13 -4.05 14.79
C TYR A 162 -17.42 -4.65 13.58
N VAL A 163 -17.16 -5.96 13.67
CA VAL A 163 -16.54 -6.76 12.61
C VAL A 163 -17.32 -6.60 11.30
N GLY A 164 -16.62 -6.45 10.18
CA GLY A 164 -17.22 -6.23 8.88
C GLY A 164 -16.45 -6.87 7.74
N THR A 165 -16.62 -6.28 6.55
CA THR A 165 -15.91 -6.65 5.32
C THR A 165 -15.62 -5.40 4.48
N SER A 166 -15.34 -4.27 5.11
CA SER A 166 -15.01 -3.04 4.38
C SER A 166 -13.57 -3.07 3.85
N GLY A 167 -13.22 -2.17 2.91
CA GLY A 167 -11.90 -2.14 2.30
C GLY A 167 -11.69 -3.33 1.35
N ASN A 168 -10.58 -4.05 1.51
CA ASN A 168 -10.26 -5.21 0.67
C ASN A 168 -10.60 -6.58 1.29
N ALA A 169 -11.31 -6.60 2.44
CA ALA A 169 -11.78 -7.83 3.06
C ALA A 169 -12.82 -8.55 2.17
N PRO A 170 -12.71 -9.87 1.96
CA PRO A 170 -13.70 -10.61 1.17
C PRO A 170 -15.09 -10.57 1.83
N ALA A 171 -16.13 -10.37 1.02
CA ALA A 171 -17.50 -10.25 1.51
C ALA A 171 -18.01 -11.47 2.29
N ASN A 172 -17.48 -12.66 1.98
CA ASN A 172 -17.82 -13.94 2.59
C ASN A 172 -16.86 -14.38 3.70
N ALA A 173 -15.87 -13.55 4.07
CA ALA A 173 -14.91 -13.84 5.14
C ALA A 173 -14.81 -12.63 6.08
N PRO A 174 -15.84 -12.35 6.89
CA PRO A 174 -15.77 -11.28 7.89
C PRO A 174 -14.69 -11.54 8.93
N HIS A 175 -13.91 -10.51 9.20
CA HIS A 175 -12.82 -10.53 10.17
C HIS A 175 -12.56 -9.12 10.70
N LEU A 176 -11.78 -9.07 11.78
CA LEU A 176 -11.07 -7.89 12.24
C LEU A 176 -9.64 -7.91 11.71
#